data_AF-A0A8T4SPH1-F1
#
_entry.id   AF-A0A8T4SPH1-F1
#
_cell.length_a   1.000
_cell.length_b   1.000
_cell.length_c   1.000
_cell.angle_alpha   90.00
_cell.angle_beta   90.00
_cell.angle_gamma   90.00
#
_symmetry.space_group_name_H-M   'P 1'
#
loop_
_entity.id
_entity.type
_entity.pdbx_description
1 polymer ?
#
loop_
_entity_poly.entity_id
_entity_poly.type
_entity_poly.pdbx_seq_one_letter_code
_entity_poly.pdbx_strand_id
1 'polypeptide(L)'
;MKRCELVVTHDTGPLHMAAATGTKVIALFGPTPAHRFAPRNAVVLETKTEKCPCYDIHGNYTACAEPECMKKISVEMVLDKIKESF
;
A
#
# COMPACT_ATOMS: atom_id res chain seq x y z
N MET A 1 13.91 9.71 -0.75
CA MET A 1 14.47 8.42 -0.27
C MET A 1 15.56 7.89 -1.20
N LYS A 2 16.35 8.79 -1.82
CA LYS A 2 17.31 8.44 -2.88
C LYS A 2 18.44 7.48 -2.47
N ARG A 3 18.69 7.27 -1.17
CA ARG A 3 19.71 6.32 -0.68
C ARG A 3 19.15 4.92 -0.40
N CYS A 4 17.84 4.72 -0.50
CA CYS A 4 17.22 3.41 -0.33
C CYS A 4 17.15 2.71 -1.68
N GLU A 5 17.47 1.41 -1.73
CA GLU A 5 17.31 0.59 -2.93
C GLU A 5 15.84 0.21 -3.17
N LEU A 6 15.08 0.05 -2.08
CA LEU A 6 13.66 -0.29 -2.07
C LEU A 6 13.00 0.37 -0.85
N VAL A 7 11.76 0.81 -1.01
CA VAL A 7 10.90 1.29 0.08
C VAL A 7 9.62 0.46 0.08
N VAL A 8 9.31 -0.15 1.23
CA VAL A 8 8.03 -0.83 1.47
C VAL A 8 7.24 0.05 2.42
N THR A 9 6.06 0.50 2.02
CA THR A 9 5.23 1.39 2.84
C THR A 9 3.76 1.31 2.47
N HIS A 10 2.89 1.81 3.36
CA HIS A 10 1.45 1.91 3.14
C HIS A 10 1.06 3.31 2.64
N ASP A 11 -0.21 3.50 2.29
CA ASP A 11 -0.78 4.73 1.72
C ASP A 11 -0.66 5.96 2.64
N THR A 12 0.50 6.60 2.62
CA THR A 12 0.85 7.80 3.40
C THR A 12 1.85 8.67 2.64
N GLY A 13 2.11 9.90 3.09
CA GLY A 13 3.09 10.82 2.47
C GLY A 13 4.44 10.18 2.07
N PRO A 14 5.08 9.35 2.93
CA PRO A 14 6.28 8.58 2.58
C PRO A 14 6.18 7.79 1.28
N LEU A 15 5.03 7.18 0.97
CA LEU A 15 4.79 6.46 -0.29
C LEU A 15 5.04 7.36 -1.50
N HIS A 16 4.41 8.53 -1.50
CA HIS A 16 4.51 9.49 -2.59
C HIS A 16 5.90 10.12 -2.66
N MET A 17 6.53 10.41 -1.51
CA MET A 17 7.90 10.93 -1.48
C MET A 17 8.90 9.92 -2.04
N ALA A 18 8.75 8.63 -1.73
CA ALA A 18 9.60 7.56 -2.27
C ALA A 18 9.49 7.51 -3.78
N ALA A 19 8.25 7.42 -4.28
CA ALA A 19 7.92 7.37 -5.70
C ALA A 19 8.42 8.60 -6.46
N ALA A 20 8.23 9.81 -5.92
CA ALA A 20 8.70 11.06 -6.51
C ALA A 20 10.23 11.14 -6.62
N THR A 21 10.96 10.45 -5.74
CA THR A 21 12.43 10.37 -5.82
C THR A 21 12.96 9.31 -6.78
N GLY A 22 12.08 8.55 -7.44
CA GLY A 22 12.46 7.48 -8.37
C GLY A 22 12.94 6.19 -7.69
N THR A 23 12.83 6.09 -6.37
CA THR A 23 13.15 4.87 -5.62
C THR A 23 12.13 3.78 -5.97
N LYS A 24 12.57 2.51 -6.01
CA LYS A 24 11.65 1.36 -6.15
C LYS A 24 10.71 1.31 -4.94
N VAL A 25 9.42 1.09 -5.17
CA VAL A 25 8.40 1.12 -4.12
C VAL A 25 7.50 -0.11 -4.19
N ILE A 26 7.27 -0.74 -3.05
CA ILE A 26 6.15 -1.65 -2.81
C ILE A 26 5.13 -0.90 -1.95
N ALA A 27 3.93 -0.70 -2.51
CA ALA A 27 2.86 0.05 -1.88
C ALA A 27 1.80 -0.91 -1.32
N LEU A 28 1.59 -0.86 -0.01
CA LEU A 28 0.65 -1.71 0.71
C LEU A 28 -0.69 -1.00 0.83
N PHE A 29 -1.74 -1.63 0.28
CA PHE A 29 -3.09 -1.09 0.26
C PHE A 29 -4.09 -2.08 0.86
N GLY A 30 -5.10 -1.54 1.51
CA GLY A 30 -6.20 -2.31 2.09
C GLY A 30 -7.50 -1.53 2.00
N PRO A 31 -7.76 -0.58 2.92
CA PRO A 31 -9.00 0.17 2.92
C PRO A 31 -9.06 1.22 1.81
N THR A 32 -7.93 1.86 1.50
CA THR A 32 -7.86 2.87 0.46
C THR A 32 -7.75 2.23 -0.92
N PRO A 33 -8.48 2.73 -1.94
CA PRO A 33 -8.43 2.19 -3.28
C PRO A 33 -7.08 2.48 -3.96
N ALA A 34 -6.26 1.45 -4.18
CA ALA A 34 -4.94 1.61 -4.77
C ALA A 34 -4.98 2.26 -6.16
N HIS A 35 -5.99 1.94 -6.98
CA HIS A 35 -6.16 2.52 -8.32
C HIS A 35 -6.33 4.05 -8.33
N ARG A 36 -6.69 4.65 -7.19
CA ARG A 36 -6.88 6.10 -7.04
C ARG A 36 -5.65 6.79 -6.46
N PHE A 37 -4.97 6.16 -5.51
CA PHE A 37 -3.93 6.80 -4.69
C PHE A 37 -2.51 6.27 -4.96
N ALA A 38 -2.35 5.06 -5.49
CA ALA A 38 -1.02 4.51 -5.73
C ALA A 38 -0.24 5.32 -6.78
N PRO A 39 1.03 5.67 -6.53
CA PRO A 39 1.90 6.23 -7.56
C PRO A 39 2.04 5.27 -8.74
N ARG A 40 2.05 5.78 -9.97
CA ARG A 40 2.13 4.95 -11.19
C ARG A 40 3.37 4.07 -11.27
N ASN A 41 4.46 4.49 -10.63
CA ASN A 41 5.75 3.78 -10.60
C ASN A 41 5.93 2.91 -9.35
N ALA A 42 4.88 2.70 -8.55
CA ALA A 42 4.90 1.80 -7.42
C ALA A 42 4.34 0.42 -7.81
N VAL A 43 4.92 -0.64 -7.25
CA VAL A 43 4.36 -1.99 -7.30
C VAL A 43 3.32 -2.08 -6.18
N VAL A 44 2.08 -2.38 -6.54
CA VAL A 44 0.96 -2.43 -5.59
C VAL A 44 0.77 -3.84 -5.05
N LEU A 45 0.64 -3.95 -3.73
CA LEU A 45 0.11 -5.13 -3.03
C LEU A 45 -1.16 -4.70 -2.29
N GLU A 46 -2.31 -5.10 -2.82
CA GLU A 46 -3.63 -4.74 -2.29
C GLU A 46 -4.40 -5.99 -1.87
N THR A 47 -5.01 -5.95 -0.69
CA THR A 47 -5.92 -6.99 -0.19
C THR A 47 -7.29 -6.39 0.09
N LYS A 48 -8.36 -7.12 -0.28
CA LYS A 48 -9.75 -6.72 0.00
C LYS A 48 -10.45 -7.77 0.85
N THR A 49 -11.31 -7.31 1.76
CA THR A 49 -12.16 -8.15 2.60
C THR A 49 -13.55 -7.53 2.69
N GLU A 50 -14.58 -8.35 2.97
CA GLU A 50 -15.96 -7.86 3.10
C GLU A 50 -16.12 -6.82 4.21
N LYS A 51 -15.28 -6.90 5.26
CA LYS A 51 -15.25 -5.94 6.37
C LYS A 51 -14.42 -4.69 6.10
N CYS A 52 -13.90 -4.52 4.88
CA CYS A 52 -13.02 -3.43 4.49
C CYS A 52 -13.45 -2.84 3.13
N PRO A 53 -14.41 -1.93 3.17
CA PRO A 53 -14.07 -0.56 2.80
C PRO A 53 -14.18 0.35 4.03
N CYS A 54 -13.11 0.35 4.82
CA CYS A 54 -12.96 1.20 6.00
C CYS A 54 -12.63 2.66 5.63
N TYR A 55 -12.79 3.03 4.36
CA TYR A 55 -12.46 4.33 3.79
C TYR A 55 -13.58 4.70 2.81
N ASP A 56 -14.23 5.84 3.04
CA ASP A 56 -15.25 6.36 2.14
C ASP A 56 -14.67 7.34 1.10
N ILE A 57 -15.50 7.72 0.11
CA ILE A 57 -15.10 8.65 -0.95
C ILE A 57 -14.79 10.07 -0.44
N HIS A 58 -15.18 10.40 0.80
CA HIS A 58 -15.01 11.67 1.48
C HIS A 58 -13.77 11.70 2.38
N GLY A 59 -13.01 10.60 2.46
CA GLY A 59 -11.81 10.49 3.27
C GLY A 59 -12.07 10.17 4.74
N ASN A 60 -13.30 9.78 5.10
CA ASN A 60 -13.61 9.31 6.44
C ASN A 60 -13.27 7.83 6.56
N TYR A 61 -12.65 7.48 7.68
CA TYR A 61 -12.52 6.09 8.06
C TYR A 61 -13.80 5.66 8.79
N THR A 62 -14.66 4.88 8.14
CA THR A 62 -15.77 4.21 8.82
C THR A 62 -15.22 3.21 9.82
N ALA A 63 -15.89 3.08 10.97
CA ALA A 63 -15.48 2.34 12.17
C ALA A 63 -15.16 0.86 11.92
N CYS A 64 -14.00 0.64 11.32
CA CYS A 64 -13.36 -0.63 11.13
C CYS A 64 -12.64 -0.90 12.45
N ALA A 65 -13.29 -1.65 13.33
CA ALA A 65 -12.73 -1.99 14.63
C ALA A 65 -11.32 -2.60 14.48
N GLU A 66 -11.11 -3.35 13.38
CA GLU A 66 -9.80 -3.85 12.98
C GLU A 66 -9.63 -3.83 11.45
N PRO A 67 -8.52 -3.29 10.90
CA PRO A 67 -8.26 -3.28 9.47
C PRO A 67 -7.82 -4.67 8.97
N GLU A 68 -8.75 -5.62 8.91
CA GLU A 68 -8.52 -7.00 8.48
C GLU A 68 -7.87 -7.10 7.09
N CYS A 69 -8.22 -6.17 6.18
CA CYS A 69 -7.57 -6.05 4.88
C CYS A 69 -6.04 -5.87 5.03
N MET A 70 -5.58 -4.92 5.84
CA MET A 70 -4.15 -4.74 6.09
C MET A 70 -3.54 -5.93 6.84
N LYS A 71 -4.24 -6.51 7.82
CA LYS A 71 -3.76 -7.70 8.55
C LYS A 71 -3.57 -8.93 7.66
N LYS A 72 -4.33 -9.02 6.55
CA LYS A 72 -4.22 -10.11 5.57
C LYS A 72 -2.96 -10.02 4.72
N ILE A 73 -2.30 -8.86 4.68
CA ILE A 73 -1.00 -8.71 4.02
C ILE A 73 0.06 -9.36 4.92
N SER A 74 0.45 -10.58 4.60
CA SER A 74 1.52 -11.28 5.33
C SER A 74 2.91 -10.79 4.89
N VAL A 75 3.92 -11.02 5.74
CA VAL A 75 5.31 -10.68 5.42
C VAL A 75 5.79 -11.48 4.20
N GLU A 76 5.38 -12.74 4.10
CA GLU A 76 5.71 -13.64 2.99
C GLU A 76 5.15 -13.10 1.67
N MET A 77 3.90 -12.62 1.66
CA MET A 77 3.30 -11.98 0.48
C MET A 77 4.12 -10.77 0.02
N VAL A 78 4.62 -9.96 0.96
CA VAL A 78 5.49 -8.82 0.64
C VAL A 78 6.82 -9.29 0.07
N LEU A 79 7.46 -10.28 0.69
CA LEU A 79 8.75 -10.81 0.25
C LEU A 79 8.66 -11.46 -1.13
N ASP A 80 7.60 -12.21 -1.41
CA ASP A 80 7.40 -12.83 -2.72
C ASP A 80 7.10 -11.78 -3.77
N LYS A 81 6.30 -10.75 -3.43
CA LYS A 81 6.06 -9.63 -4.34
C LYS A 81 7.33 -8.87 -4.71
N ILE A 82 8.27 -8.74 -3.78
CA ILE A 82 9.58 -8.13 -4.03
C ILE A 82 10.36 -8.96 -5.06
N LYS A 83 10.44 -10.29 -4.88
CA LYS A 83 11.17 -11.20 -5.80
C LYS A 83 10.57 -11.24 -7.21
N GLU A 84 9.25 -11.09 -7.34
CA GLU A 84 8.57 -11.09 -8.64
C GLU A 84 8.78 -9.79 -9.42
N SER A 85 9.03 -8.68 -8.72
CA SER A 85 8.97 -7.34 -9.32
C SER A 85 10.34 -6.73 -9.60
N PHE A 86 11.42 -7.23 -8.98
CA PHE A 86 12.77 -6.67 -9.04
C PHE A 86 13.84 -7.76 -9.07
#